data_AF-A0A849R551-F1
#
_entry.id   AF-A0A849R551-F1
#
_cell.length_a   1.000
_cell.length_b   1.000
_cell.length_c   1.000
_cell.angle_alpha   90.00
_cell.angle_beta   90.00
_cell.angle_gamma   90.00
#
_symmetry.space_group_name_H-M   'P 1'
#
loop_
_entity.id
_entity.type
_entity.pdbx_description
1 polymer ?
#
loop_
_entity_poly.entity_id
_entity_poly.type
_entity_poly.pdbx_seq_one_letter_code
_entity_poly.pdbx_strand_id
1 'polypeptide(L)'
;MWHQLETLDLILNYIRANGWVVIETSYSLWAFKYYDSAVGKKEAQVYFNYHQDINYSEEGWRISGQYFSKEQNILGNKDVLIPKDSNTCQILEFCENLLLDIENEIANSYAVRLLRN
;
A
#
# COMPACT_ATOMS: atom_id res chain seq x y z
N MET A 1 13.10 15.59 10.72
CA MET A 1 12.35 14.67 11.60
C MET A 1 10.86 15.04 11.65
N TRP A 2 10.47 16.29 11.92
CA TRP A 2 9.06 16.72 11.96
C TRP A 2 8.27 16.47 10.66
N HIS A 3 8.79 16.85 9.49
CA HIS A 3 8.11 16.61 8.20
C HIS A 3 7.90 15.13 7.83
N GLN A 4 8.73 14.23 8.36
CA GLN A 4 8.59 12.79 8.09
C GLN A 4 7.36 12.21 8.79
N LEU A 5 7.10 12.66 10.03
CA LEU A 5 5.94 12.23 10.80
C LEU A 5 4.65 12.80 10.20
N GLU A 6 4.66 14.08 9.79
CA GLU A 6 3.52 14.70 9.09
C GLU A 6 3.17 13.99 7.78
N THR A 7 4.19 13.64 6.99
CA THR A 7 4.01 12.87 5.75
C THR A 7 3.42 11.49 6.04
N LEU A 8 3.95 10.80 7.05
CA LEU A 8 3.45 9.49 7.45
C LEU A 8 1.99 9.56 7.91
N ASP A 9 1.66 10.52 8.76
CA ASP A 9 0.29 10.70 9.26
C ASP A 9 -0.70 10.95 8.11
N LEU A 10 -0.31 11.76 7.12
CA LEU A 10 -1.12 11.99 5.93
C LEU A 10 -1.36 10.70 5.13
N ILE A 11 -0.29 9.93 4.88
CA ILE A 11 -0.37 8.62 4.20
C ILE A 11 -1.32 7.69 4.97
N LEU A 12 -1.09 7.50 6.27
CA LEU A 12 -1.87 6.56 7.08
C LEU A 12 -3.35 6.97 7.18
N ASN A 13 -3.64 8.27 7.30
CA ASN A 13 -5.01 8.77 7.31
C ASN A 13 -5.72 8.54 5.98
N TYR A 14 -5.03 8.74 4.86
CA TYR A 14 -5.59 8.45 3.53
C TYR A 14 -5.87 6.95 3.34
N ILE A 15 -4.93 6.09 3.76
CA ILE A 15 -5.09 4.63 3.70
C ILE A 15 -6.30 4.18 4.55
N ARG A 16 -6.44 4.69 5.78
CA ARG A 16 -7.61 4.43 6.64
C ARG A 16 -8.93 4.90 6.01
N ALA A 17 -8.95 6.10 5.44
CA ALA A 17 -10.13 6.65 4.77
C ALA A 17 -10.61 5.78 3.59
N ASN A 18 -9.71 5.00 2.98
CA ASN A 18 -10.00 4.06 1.90
C ASN A 18 -10.30 2.62 2.37
N GLY A 19 -10.62 2.45 3.65
CA GLY A 19 -11.12 1.20 4.22
C GLY A 19 -10.05 0.18 4.59
N TRP A 20 -8.78 0.58 4.68
CA TRP A 20 -7.71 -0.26 5.18
C TRP A 20 -7.58 -0.15 6.70
N VAL A 21 -7.30 -1.27 7.35
CA VAL A 21 -7.02 -1.33 8.78
C VAL A 21 -5.51 -1.21 8.98
N VAL A 22 -5.07 -0.09 9.58
CA VAL A 22 -3.65 0.14 9.89
C VAL A 22 -3.28 -0.52 11.21
N ILE A 23 -2.19 -1.28 11.19
CA ILE A 23 -1.56 -1.91 12.34
C ILE A 23 -0.18 -1.26 12.54
N GLU A 24 -0.03 -0.63 13.70
CA GLU A 24 1.19 0.02 14.13
C GLU A 24 1.70 -0.68 15.39
N THR A 25 2.92 -1.20 15.31
CA THR A 25 3.62 -1.81 16.44
C THR A 25 4.99 -1.16 16.60
N SER A 26 5.68 -1.44 17.69
CA SER A 26 7.06 -0.96 17.91
C SER A 26 8.07 -1.45 16.86
N TYR A 27 7.71 -2.47 16.05
CA TYR A 27 8.63 -3.12 15.10
C TYR A 27 8.14 -3.08 13.65
N SER A 28 6.87 -2.79 13.41
CA SER A 28 6.27 -2.86 12.08
C SER A 28 5.11 -1.90 11.93
N LEU A 29 4.99 -1.38 10.71
CA LEU A 29 3.87 -0.57 10.27
C LEU A 29 3.34 -1.16 8.96
N TRP A 30 2.09 -1.58 8.97
CA TRP A 30 1.43 -2.18 7.82
C TRP A 30 -0.07 -1.94 7.89
N ALA A 31 -0.78 -2.14 6.79
CA ALA A 31 -2.22 -2.08 6.76
C ALA A 31 -2.78 -3.26 5.96
N PHE A 32 -4.02 -3.65 6.24
CA PHE A 32 -4.68 -4.72 5.51
C PHE A 32 -6.13 -4.40 5.15
N LYS A 33 -6.62 -5.11 4.13
CA LYS A 33 -8.01 -5.08 3.69
C LYS A 33 -8.41 -6.46 3.17
N TYR A 34 -9.63 -6.89 3.49
CA TYR A 34 -10.17 -8.15 2.99
C TYR A 34 -10.94 -7.94 1.69
N TYR A 35 -10.74 -8.87 0.76
CA TYR A 35 -11.39 -8.91 -0.54
C TYR A 35 -12.15 -10.22 -0.69
N ASP A 36 -13.40 -10.16 -1.16
CA ASP A 36 -14.17 -11.36 -1.47
C ASP A 36 -13.62 -12.02 -2.73
N SER A 37 -13.52 -13.35 -2.70
CA SER A 37 -13.08 -14.18 -3.82
C SER A 37 -13.86 -15.49 -3.88
N ALA A 38 -13.73 -16.24 -4.98
CA ALA A 38 -14.42 -17.51 -5.18
C ALA A 38 -14.03 -18.59 -4.15
N VAL A 39 -12.94 -18.39 -3.41
CA VAL A 39 -12.46 -19.30 -2.35
C VAL A 39 -12.61 -18.69 -0.95
N GLY A 40 -13.48 -17.69 -0.80
CA GLY A 40 -13.68 -16.93 0.44
C GLY A 40 -12.87 -15.63 0.49
N LYS A 41 -12.88 -14.98 1.65
CA LYS A 41 -12.18 -13.71 1.86
C LYS A 41 -10.66 -13.92 1.83
N LYS A 42 -9.97 -13.03 1.13
CA LYS A 42 -8.51 -12.98 1.05
C LYS A 42 -7.99 -11.65 1.56
N GLU A 43 -6.88 -11.70 2.26
CA GLU A 43 -6.23 -10.52 2.81
C GLU A 43 -5.24 -9.94 1.79
N ALA A 44 -5.34 -8.63 1.55
CA ALA A 44 -4.26 -7.85 0.98
C ALA A 44 -3.58 -7.06 2.09
N GLN A 45 -2.26 -6.92 2.00
CA GLN A 45 -1.44 -6.19 2.95
C GLN A 45 -0.64 -5.11 2.21
N VAL A 46 -0.39 -3.99 2.86
CA VAL A 46 0.58 -2.97 2.44
C VAL A 46 1.53 -2.68 3.59
N TYR A 47 2.82 -2.54 3.28
CA TYR A 47 3.88 -2.31 4.27
C TYR A 47 4.49 -0.94 4.06
N PHE A 48 4.82 -0.26 5.17
CA PHE A 48 5.39 1.08 5.15
C PHE A 48 6.82 1.04 5.69
N ASN A 49 7.78 1.42 4.87
CA ASN A 49 9.18 1.45 5.25
C ASN A 49 9.79 2.80 4.86
N TYR A 50 10.44 3.47 5.81
CA TYR A 50 11.20 4.66 5.46
C TYR A 50 12.50 4.25 4.77
N HIS A 51 12.64 4.63 3.51
CA HIS A 51 13.82 4.39 2.70
C HIS A 51 14.81 5.54 2.89
N GLN A 52 16.02 5.22 3.37
CA GLN A 52 17.17 6.11 3.36
C GLN A 52 18.26 5.44 2.54
N ASP A 53 18.49 5.92 1.32
CA ASP A 53 19.67 5.53 0.58
C ASP A 53 20.82 6.47 0.94
N ILE A 54 21.99 5.91 1.25
CA ILE A 54 23.20 6.68 1.58
C ILE A 54 23.85 7.22 0.29
N ASN A 55 23.50 6.65 -0.88
CA ASN A 55 24.11 6.96 -2.18
C ASN A 55 23.14 7.52 -3.23
N TYR A 56 21.83 7.56 -2.95
CA TYR A 56 20.82 8.13 -3.84
C TYR A 56 20.13 9.33 -3.19
N SER A 57 19.72 10.29 -4.02
CA SER A 57 19.04 11.52 -3.63
C SER A 57 17.60 11.32 -3.13
N GLU A 58 17.11 10.08 -3.05
CA GLU A 58 15.70 9.77 -2.85
C GLU A 58 15.46 9.11 -1.48
N GLU A 59 15.37 9.97 -0.46
CA GLU A 59 14.82 9.60 0.84
C GLU A 59 13.29 9.72 0.81
N GLY A 60 12.57 8.78 1.43
CA GLY A 60 11.11 8.82 1.41
C GLY A 60 10.43 7.63 2.05
N TRP A 61 9.10 7.62 2.01
CA TRP A 61 8.30 6.48 2.45
C TRP A 61 8.07 5.52 1.28
N ARG A 62 8.59 4.30 1.38
CA ARG A 62 8.28 3.22 0.45
C ARG A 62 7.07 2.45 0.97
N ILE A 63 6.06 2.29 0.11
CA ILE A 63 4.88 1.49 0.37
C ILE A 63 4.88 0.32 -0.61
N SER A 64 4.77 -0.91 -0.11
CA SER A 64 4.77 -2.13 -0.94
C SER A 64 3.59 -3.05 -0.63
N GLY A 65 3.01 -3.64 -1.67
CA GLY A 65 1.83 -4.50 -1.55
C GLY A 65 2.12 -6.00 -1.48
N GLN A 66 1.20 -6.73 -0.84
CA GLN A 66 1.19 -8.19 -0.82
C GLN A 66 -0.24 -8.74 -0.92
N TYR A 67 -0.48 -9.59 -1.91
CA TYR A 67 -1.72 -10.37 -2.05
C TYR A 67 -1.45 -11.64 -2.83
N PHE A 68 -1.78 -12.80 -2.25
CA PHE A 68 -1.50 -14.10 -2.87
C PHE A 68 -2.68 -14.64 -3.68
N SER A 69 -2.44 -14.84 -4.97
CA SER A 69 -3.33 -15.54 -5.89
C SER A 69 -2.54 -16.64 -6.59
N LYS A 70 -2.98 -17.90 -6.44
CA LYS A 70 -2.28 -19.09 -6.96
C LYS A 70 -0.80 -19.14 -6.53
N GLU A 71 -0.55 -18.93 -5.24
CA GLU A 71 0.79 -18.93 -4.62
C GLU A 71 1.74 -17.81 -5.09
N GLN A 72 1.30 -16.96 -6.02
CA GLN A 72 2.05 -15.79 -6.48
C GLN A 72 1.58 -14.53 -5.76
N ASN A 73 2.52 -13.71 -5.29
CA ASN A 73 2.22 -12.35 -4.84
C ASN A 73 2.01 -11.46 -6.07
N ILE A 74 0.75 -11.14 -6.39
CA ILE A 74 0.42 -10.32 -7.57
C ILE A 74 0.70 -8.82 -7.33
N LEU A 75 0.85 -8.41 -6.06
CA LEU A 75 1.21 -7.04 -5.69
C LEU A 75 2.73 -6.86 -5.48
N GLY A 76 3.55 -7.90 -5.72
CA GLY A 76 4.98 -7.85 -5.42
C GLY A 76 5.78 -6.80 -6.19
N ASN A 77 5.25 -6.35 -7.34
CA ASN A 77 5.83 -5.26 -8.16
C ASN A 77 5.03 -3.96 -8.03
N LYS A 78 4.10 -3.88 -7.06
CA LYS A 78 3.31 -2.69 -6.78
C LYS A 78 3.91 -2.03 -5.55
N ASP A 79 4.90 -1.19 -5.80
CA ASP A 79 5.50 -0.33 -4.80
C ASP A 79 5.57 1.11 -5.28
N VAL A 80 5.47 2.03 -4.32
CA VAL A 80 5.63 3.46 -4.56
C VAL A 80 6.61 4.02 -3.54
N LEU A 81 7.50 4.88 -4.00
CA LEU A 81 8.32 5.73 -3.13
C LEU A 81 7.69 7.11 -3.11
N ILE A 82 7.34 7.60 -1.93
CA ILE A 82 6.88 8.97 -1.70
C ILE A 82 8.09 9.78 -1.20
N PRO A 83 8.67 10.65 -2.04
CA PRO A 83 9.82 11.47 -1.65
C PRO A 83 9.55 12.34 -0.42
N LYS A 84 10.56 12.52 0.44
CA LYS A 84 10.45 13.31 1.67
C LYS A 84 10.09 14.78 1.46
N ASP A 85 10.33 15.31 0.27
CA ASP A 85 10.09 16.69 -0.15
C ASP A 85 8.76 16.86 -0.92
N SER A 86 7.98 15.79 -1.04
CA SER A 86 6.64 15.83 -1.63
C SER A 86 5.73 16.78 -0.86
N ASN A 87 5.00 17.62 -1.58
CA ASN A 87 3.92 18.39 -0.98
C ASN A 87 2.66 17.53 -0.76
N THR A 88 1.69 18.05 -0.02
CA THR A 88 0.43 17.34 0.31
C THR A 88 -0.28 16.77 -0.93
N CYS A 89 -0.41 17.54 -2.01
CA CYS A 89 -1.10 17.07 -3.21
C CYS A 89 -0.36 15.89 -3.85
N GLN A 90 0.96 15.97 -3.94
CA GLN A 90 1.78 14.87 -4.48
C GLN A 90 1.67 13.62 -3.62
N ILE A 91 1.72 13.75 -2.29
CA ILE A 91 1.57 12.63 -1.35
C ILE A 91 0.22 11.92 -1.60
N LEU A 92 -0.86 12.68 -1.69
CA LEU A 92 -2.20 12.14 -1.94
C LEU A 92 -2.31 11.47 -3.31
N GLU A 93 -1.72 12.05 -4.36
CA GLU A 93 -1.67 11.47 -5.70
C GLU A 93 -0.92 10.13 -5.72
N PHE A 94 0.22 10.02 -5.01
CA PHE A 94 0.93 8.76 -4.87
C PHE A 94 0.08 7.70 -4.16
N CYS A 95 -0.61 8.07 -3.08
CA CYS A 95 -1.50 7.14 -2.36
C CYS A 95 -2.69 6.72 -3.22
N GLU A 96 -3.33 7.65 -3.94
CA GLU A 96 -4.45 7.38 -4.82
C GLU A 96 -4.06 6.40 -5.93
N ASN A 97 -2.96 6.69 -6.65
CA ASN A 97 -2.46 5.85 -7.71
C ASN A 97 -2.09 4.45 -7.21
N LEU A 98 -1.43 4.34 -6.05
CA LEU A 98 -1.11 3.06 -5.44
C LEU A 98 -2.37 2.24 -5.14
N LEU A 99 -3.36 2.85 -4.48
CA LEU A 99 -4.58 2.15 -4.11
C LEU A 99 -5.39 1.73 -5.34
N LEU A 100 -5.48 2.60 -6.36
CA LEU A 100 -6.14 2.29 -7.62
C LEU A 100 -5.46 1.09 -8.31
N ASP A 101 -4.13 1.08 -8.33
CA ASP A 101 -3.35 -0.03 -8.89
C ASP A 101 -3.59 -1.35 -8.15
N ILE A 102 -3.61 -1.30 -6.81
CA ILE A 102 -3.91 -2.47 -5.97
C ILE A 102 -5.32 -2.99 -6.24
N GLU A 103 -6.32 -2.11 -6.24
CA GLU A 103 -7.72 -2.48 -6.49
C GLU A 103 -7.89 -3.09 -7.88
N ASN A 104 -7.25 -2.52 -8.90
CA ASN A 104 -7.27 -3.05 -10.26
C ASN A 104 -6.60 -4.42 -10.35
N GLU A 105 -5.44 -4.62 -9.72
CA GLU A 105 -4.73 -5.90 -9.76
C GLU A 105 -5.53 -7.00 -9.04
N ILE A 106 -6.09 -6.70 -7.86
CA ILE A 106 -6.92 -7.64 -7.11
C ILE A 106 -8.21 -7.98 -7.87
N ALA A 107 -8.88 -6.97 -8.45
CA ALA A 107 -10.09 -7.18 -9.25
C ALA A 107 -9.84 -8.09 -10.47
N ASN A 108 -8.65 -8.02 -11.06
CA ASN A 108 -8.22 -8.86 -12.17
C ASN A 108 -7.65 -10.22 -11.74
N SER A 109 -7.44 -10.43 -10.44
CA SER A 109 -6.97 -11.72 -9.92
C SER A 109 -7.97 -12.84 -10.23
N TYR A 110 -7.45 -14.03 -10.51
CA TYR A 110 -8.27 -15.18 -10.94
C TYR A 110 -9.41 -15.50 -9.97
N ALA A 111 -9.13 -15.50 -8.66
CA ALA A 111 -10.12 -15.85 -7.64
C ALA A 111 -11.25 -14.81 -7.53
N VAL A 112 -10.96 -13.54 -7.74
CA VAL A 112 -11.98 -12.47 -7.72
C VAL A 112 -12.81 -12.49 -9.01
N ARG A 113 -12.17 -12.69 -10.16
CA ARG A 113 -12.88 -12.86 -11.45
C ARG A 113 -13.83 -14.05 -11.44
N LEU A 114 -13.45 -15.17 -10.84
CA LEU A 114 -14.31 -16.33 -10.70
C LEU A 114 -15.57 -16.07 -9.85
N LEU A 115 -15.50 -15.19 -8.86
CA LEU A 115 -16.65 -14.85 -8.02
C LEU A 115 -17.70 -14.01 -8.77
N ARG A 116 -17.26 -13.21 -9.75
CA ARG A 116 -18.09 -12.27 -10.49
C ARG A 116 -18.74 -12.89 -11.74
N ASN A 117 -18.32 -14.10 -12.13
CA ASN A 117 -18.85 -14.86 -13.26
C ASN A 117 -19.88 -15.88 -12.78
#